data_AF-A0A9W2XUF3-F1
#
_entry.id   AF-A0A9W2XUF3-F1
#
_cell.length_a   1.000
_cell.length_b   1.000
_cell.length_c   1.000
_cell.angle_alpha   90.00
_cell.angle_beta   90.00
_cell.angle_gamma   90.00
#
_symmetry.space_group_name_H-M   'P 1'
#
loop_
_entity.id
_entity.type
_entity.pdbx_description
1 polymer ?
#
loop_
_entity_poly.entity_id
_entity_poly.type
_entity_poly.pdbx_seq_one_letter_code
_entity_poly.pdbx_strand_id
1 'polypeptide(L)'
;MSSDNCLIPGLFNAFFWPSVALDITGQATANVYEAVLKIKINDCCATDPQPFLLKNNTMFEVDSNNEPTGDPDVLLHSGCPDCLVVRKEDTVNLLLLISRRKNVTAAELKEFETQAECLAWYKPLILNTEHGYENCSTVDDDTADPTAMMDLIHQRLANTYAVPLNCMSEKFLYYPRVGFEWVQQKWSSLW
;
A
#
# COMPACT_ATOMS: atom_id res chain seq x y z
N MET A 1 -2.39 3.12 0.37
CA MET A 1 -1.95 1.82 0.89
C MET A 1 -2.30 1.71 2.36
N SER A 2 -2.83 0.58 2.82
CA SER A 2 -3.08 0.25 4.23
C SER A 2 -2.53 -1.16 4.54
N SER A 3 -2.35 -1.49 5.81
CA SER A 3 -1.87 -2.80 6.30
C SER A 3 -2.45 -3.07 7.69
N ASP A 4 -2.47 -4.35 8.05
CA ASP A 4 -2.76 -4.85 9.40
C ASP A 4 -1.80 -4.32 10.49
N ASN A 5 -0.64 -3.79 10.11
CA ASN A 5 0.32 -3.14 10.99
C ASN A 5 0.59 -1.71 10.50
N CYS A 6 0.52 -0.72 11.37
CA CYS A 6 0.79 0.68 11.00
C CYS A 6 2.27 1.00 10.76
N LEU A 7 3.19 0.19 11.33
CA LEU A 7 4.63 0.41 11.20
C LEU A 7 5.13 0.10 9.79
N ILE A 8 4.66 -0.99 9.18
CA ILE A 8 5.12 -1.38 7.84
C ILE A 8 4.83 -0.30 6.78
N PRO A 9 3.57 0.13 6.57
CA PRO A 9 3.26 1.16 5.59
C PRO A 9 3.84 2.52 6.02
N GLY A 10 3.89 2.79 7.34
CA GLY A 10 4.46 4.02 7.88
C GLY A 10 5.95 4.18 7.58
N LEU A 11 6.75 3.14 7.85
CA LEU A 11 8.17 3.11 7.57
C LEU A 11 8.43 3.04 6.07
N PHE A 12 7.71 2.18 5.33
CA PHE A 12 7.86 2.06 3.88
C PHE A 12 7.63 3.41 3.19
N ASN A 13 6.55 4.11 3.57
CA ASN A 13 6.27 5.43 3.01
C ASN A 13 7.26 6.50 3.49
N ALA A 14 7.62 6.52 4.78
CA ALA A 14 8.55 7.52 5.32
C ALA A 14 9.98 7.38 4.77
N PHE A 15 10.47 6.16 4.62
CA PHE A 15 11.84 5.90 4.14
C PHE A 15 11.95 6.01 2.63
N PHE A 16 11.10 5.28 1.90
CA PHE A 16 11.25 5.14 0.45
C PHE A 16 10.45 6.18 -0.32
N TRP A 17 9.38 6.73 0.27
CA TRP A 17 8.41 7.62 -0.39
C TRP A 17 8.10 7.16 -1.83
N PRO A 18 7.67 5.91 -2.00
CA PRO A 18 7.63 5.28 -3.30
C PRO A 18 6.47 5.83 -4.12
N SER A 19 6.65 5.90 -5.44
CA SER A 19 5.55 6.06 -6.39
C SER A 19 5.32 4.75 -7.12
N VAL A 20 4.06 4.35 -7.29
CA VAL A 20 3.69 3.08 -7.91
C VAL A 20 2.68 3.32 -9.04
N ALA A 21 2.90 2.65 -10.17
CA ALA A 21 1.97 2.59 -11.28
C ALA A 21 1.85 1.13 -11.75
N LEU A 22 0.70 0.81 -12.33
CA LEU A 22 0.38 -0.53 -12.79
C LEU A 22 -0.24 -0.44 -14.18
N ASP A 23 0.38 -1.09 -15.14
CA ASP A 23 -0.18 -1.27 -16.48
C ASP A 23 -0.67 -2.70 -16.62
N ILE A 24 -1.95 -2.89 -16.96
CA ILE A 24 -2.56 -4.21 -17.11
C ILE A 24 -2.96 -4.41 -18.56
N THR A 25 -2.45 -5.47 -19.19
CA THR A 25 -2.76 -5.86 -20.56
C THR A 25 -3.34 -7.27 -20.59
N GLY A 26 -4.34 -7.50 -21.46
CA GLY A 26 -4.91 -8.83 -21.66
C GLY A 26 -3.98 -9.70 -22.51
N GLN A 27 -3.80 -10.95 -22.11
CA GLN A 27 -3.02 -11.93 -22.87
C GLN A 27 -3.89 -12.74 -23.83
N ALA A 28 -3.26 -13.53 -24.71
CA ALA A 28 -3.95 -14.40 -25.65
C ALA A 28 -4.78 -15.50 -24.95
N THR A 29 -4.32 -15.97 -23.80
CA THR A 29 -5.03 -16.94 -22.96
C THR A 29 -6.17 -16.25 -22.21
N ALA A 30 -7.38 -16.82 -22.29
CA ALA A 30 -8.55 -16.25 -21.64
C ALA A 30 -8.34 -16.09 -20.13
N ASN A 31 -8.72 -14.92 -19.60
CA ASN A 31 -8.61 -14.53 -18.20
C ASN A 31 -7.17 -14.42 -17.64
N VAL A 32 -6.15 -14.55 -18.49
CA VAL A 32 -4.76 -14.26 -18.13
C VAL A 32 -4.44 -12.83 -18.56
N TYR A 33 -3.80 -12.09 -17.67
CA TYR A 33 -3.38 -10.72 -17.87
C TYR A 33 -1.90 -10.58 -17.53
N GLU A 34 -1.25 -9.60 -18.10
CA GLU A 34 0.08 -9.18 -17.71
C GLU A 34 -0.02 -7.86 -16.97
N ALA A 35 0.44 -7.86 -15.71
CA ALA A 35 0.59 -6.67 -14.89
C ALA A 35 2.05 -6.22 -14.94
N VAL A 36 2.30 -5.01 -15.43
CA VAL A 36 3.61 -4.38 -15.37
C VAL A 36 3.61 -3.41 -14.20
N LEU A 37 4.24 -3.82 -13.10
CA LEU A 37 4.41 -2.99 -11.92
C LEU A 37 5.60 -2.05 -12.13
N LYS A 38 5.36 -0.74 -12.00
CA LYS A 38 6.39 0.30 -12.07
C LYS A 38 6.51 0.93 -10.69
N ILE A 39 7.69 0.84 -10.09
CA ILE A 39 7.99 1.48 -8.81
C ILE A 39 9.13 2.49 -8.99
N LYS A 40 8.95 3.67 -8.40
CA LYS A 40 9.97 4.72 -8.32
C LYS A 40 10.26 5.00 -6.86
N ILE A 41 11.53 4.93 -6.49
CA ILE A 41 12.06 5.32 -5.19
C ILE A 41 13.16 6.33 -5.46
N ASN A 42 12.90 7.60 -5.19
CA ASN A 42 13.80 8.70 -5.57
C ASN A 42 14.08 8.68 -7.07
N ASP A 43 15.36 8.69 -7.46
CA ASP A 43 15.81 8.65 -8.85
C ASP A 43 16.03 7.22 -9.37
N CYS A 44 15.65 6.21 -8.58
CA CYS A 44 15.71 4.80 -8.97
C CYS A 44 14.33 4.30 -9.39
N CYS A 45 14.24 3.66 -10.56
CA CYS A 45 13.03 3.00 -11.02
C CYS A 45 13.26 1.51 -11.29
N ALA A 46 12.27 0.70 -10.94
CA ALA A 46 12.22 -0.71 -11.26
C ALA A 46 10.88 -1.02 -11.95
N THR A 47 10.95 -1.92 -12.93
CA THR A 47 9.78 -2.40 -13.66
C THR A 47 9.79 -3.91 -13.61
N ASP A 48 8.68 -4.50 -13.17
CA ASP A 48 8.53 -5.95 -13.05
C ASP A 48 7.25 -6.41 -13.75
N PRO A 49 7.35 -7.11 -14.90
CA PRO A 49 6.21 -7.71 -15.56
C PRO A 49 5.86 -9.05 -14.91
N GLN A 50 4.63 -9.18 -14.42
CA GLN A 50 4.12 -10.40 -13.81
C GLN A 50 2.79 -10.81 -14.45
N PRO A 51 2.69 -12.02 -15.01
CA PRO A 51 1.42 -12.55 -15.45
C PRO A 51 0.56 -12.94 -14.25
N PHE A 52 -0.75 -12.73 -14.34
CA PHE A 52 -1.71 -13.19 -13.34
C PHE A 52 -2.99 -13.72 -14.00
N LEU A 53 -3.61 -14.72 -13.37
CA LEU A 53 -4.91 -15.25 -13.74
C LEU A 53 -5.99 -14.56 -12.91
N LEU A 54 -6.98 -13.99 -13.56
CA LEU A 54 -8.17 -13.44 -12.90
C LEU A 54 -9.31 -14.47 -12.94
N LYS A 55 -9.76 -14.93 -11.78
CA LYS A 55 -10.94 -15.79 -11.66
C LYS A 55 -11.92 -15.15 -10.71
N ASN A 56 -13.08 -14.75 -11.23
CA ASN A 56 -14.08 -13.95 -10.52
C ASN A 56 -13.48 -12.63 -10.02
N ASN A 57 -13.39 -12.44 -8.71
CA ASN A 57 -12.77 -11.29 -8.04
C ASN A 57 -11.43 -11.64 -7.39
N THR A 58 -10.77 -12.71 -7.85
CA THR A 58 -9.54 -13.23 -7.27
C THR A 58 -8.45 -13.29 -8.32
N MET A 59 -7.28 -12.77 -7.99
CA MET A 59 -6.09 -12.75 -8.84
C MET A 59 -5.09 -13.78 -8.30
N PHE A 60 -4.51 -14.56 -9.20
CA PHE A 60 -3.51 -15.56 -8.88
C PHE A 60 -2.25 -15.26 -9.67
N GLU A 61 -1.08 -15.32 -9.02
CA GLU A 61 0.18 -15.44 -9.75
C GLU A 61 0.14 -16.73 -10.58
N VAL A 62 0.82 -16.75 -11.73
CA VAL A 62 0.85 -17.94 -12.57
C VAL A 62 2.27 -18.36 -12.93
N ASP A 63 2.46 -19.68 -13.06
CA ASP A 63 3.71 -20.26 -13.56
C ASP A 63 3.82 -20.19 -15.10
N SER A 64 4.90 -20.76 -15.64
CA SER A 64 5.11 -20.84 -17.10
C SER A 64 4.04 -21.62 -17.86
N ASN A 65 3.21 -22.42 -17.19
CA ASN A 65 2.11 -23.18 -17.77
C ASN A 65 0.76 -22.46 -17.63
N ASN A 66 0.74 -21.24 -17.09
CA ASN A 66 -0.46 -20.50 -16.70
C ASN A 66 -1.28 -21.18 -15.57
N GLU A 67 -0.63 -21.99 -14.74
CA GLU A 67 -1.28 -22.59 -13.58
C GLU A 67 -1.16 -21.64 -12.36
N PRO A 68 -2.24 -21.46 -11.56
CA PRO A 68 -2.21 -20.63 -10.36
C PRO A 68 -1.17 -21.09 -9.35
N THR A 69 -0.37 -20.15 -8.84
CA THR A 69 0.62 -20.37 -7.79
C THR A 69 0.45 -19.37 -6.64
N GLY A 70 0.84 -19.80 -5.44
CA GLY A 70 0.82 -18.94 -4.26
C GLY A 70 -0.57 -18.65 -3.69
N ASP A 71 -0.60 -17.71 -2.74
CA ASP A 71 -1.83 -17.23 -2.14
C ASP A 71 -2.48 -16.17 -3.04
N PRO A 72 -3.82 -16.19 -3.20
CA PRO A 72 -4.49 -15.26 -4.09
C PRO A 72 -4.63 -13.86 -3.52
N ASP A 73 -4.54 -12.88 -4.41
CA ASP A 73 -4.99 -11.52 -4.13
C ASP A 73 -6.48 -11.39 -4.41
N VAL A 74 -7.19 -10.58 -3.62
CA VAL A 74 -8.63 -10.38 -3.74
C VAL A 74 -8.95 -8.96 -4.19
N LEU A 75 -9.69 -8.83 -5.28
CA LEU A 75 -10.28 -7.58 -5.71
C LEU A 75 -11.52 -7.27 -4.86
N LEU A 76 -11.46 -6.17 -4.12
CA LEU A 76 -12.59 -5.65 -3.37
C LEU A 76 -13.46 -4.78 -4.27
N HIS A 77 -14.76 -4.83 -4.03
CA HIS A 77 -15.70 -3.96 -4.70
C HIS A 77 -15.45 -2.50 -4.31
N SER A 78 -15.53 -1.59 -5.27
CA SER A 78 -15.53 -0.15 -5.02
C SER A 78 -16.58 0.56 -5.86
N GLY A 79 -17.14 1.64 -5.31
CA GLY A 79 -18.01 2.57 -6.02
C GLY A 79 -17.27 3.43 -7.07
N CYS A 80 -15.93 3.43 -7.05
CA CYS A 80 -15.12 4.11 -8.05
C CYS A 80 -14.94 3.24 -9.31
N PRO A 81 -15.55 3.59 -10.46
CA PRO A 81 -15.46 2.78 -11.69
C PRO A 81 -14.06 2.80 -12.33
N ASP A 82 -13.23 3.75 -11.92
CA ASP A 82 -11.86 3.93 -12.40
C ASP A 82 -10.80 3.43 -11.41
N CYS A 83 -11.22 2.83 -10.29
CA CYS A 83 -10.33 2.37 -9.25
C CYS A 83 -10.34 0.85 -9.12
N LEU A 84 -9.19 0.32 -8.73
CA LEU A 84 -8.96 -1.06 -8.38
C LEU A 84 -8.58 -1.09 -6.89
N VAL A 85 -9.32 -1.86 -6.09
CA VAL A 85 -8.93 -2.13 -4.70
C VAL A 85 -8.46 -3.56 -4.58
N VAL A 86 -7.21 -3.75 -4.17
CA VAL A 86 -6.57 -5.06 -4.02
C VAL A 86 -6.27 -5.31 -2.55
N ARG A 87 -6.71 -6.46 -2.05
CA ARG A 87 -6.31 -7.03 -0.77
C ARG A 87 -5.34 -8.18 -1.04
N LYS A 88 -4.12 -8.05 -0.56
CA LYS A 88 -3.09 -9.10 -0.57
C LYS A 88 -2.91 -9.64 0.85
N GLU A 89 -2.94 -10.95 0.98
CA GLU A 89 -2.63 -11.65 2.22
C GLU A 89 -1.38 -12.50 2.01
N ASP A 90 -0.28 -12.05 2.61
CA ASP A 90 1.05 -12.66 2.50
C ASP A 90 1.76 -12.42 3.86
N THR A 91 3.08 -12.40 3.86
CA THR A 91 3.93 -12.06 5.01
C THR A 91 3.55 -10.69 5.62
N VAL A 92 3.08 -9.76 4.78
CA VAL A 92 2.47 -8.50 5.19
C VAL A 92 1.13 -8.38 4.49
N ASN A 93 0.05 -8.22 5.26
CA ASN A 93 -1.27 -7.99 4.69
C ASN A 93 -1.36 -6.54 4.18
N LEU A 94 -1.72 -6.37 2.92
CA LEU A 94 -1.71 -5.07 2.23
C LEU A 94 -3.03 -4.79 1.54
N LEU A 95 -3.48 -3.54 1.68
CA LEU A 95 -4.63 -3.01 0.95
C LEU A 95 -4.17 -1.85 0.07
N LEU A 96 -4.42 -1.98 -1.23
CA LEU A 96 -4.00 -1.01 -2.24
C LEU A 96 -5.21 -0.46 -2.98
N LEU A 97 -5.23 0.86 -3.16
CA LEU A 97 -6.14 1.56 -4.06
C LEU A 97 -5.30 2.11 -5.20
N ILE A 98 -5.62 1.70 -6.43
CA ILE A 98 -4.99 2.19 -7.65
C ILE A 98 -6.10 2.82 -8.50
N SER A 99 -5.84 3.98 -9.09
CA SER A 99 -6.81 4.71 -9.91
C SER A 99 -6.24 4.95 -11.30
N ARG A 100 -7.07 4.78 -12.33
CA ARG A 100 -6.72 5.18 -13.72
C ARG A 100 -6.59 6.70 -13.87
N ARG A 101 -7.27 7.46 -13.01
CA ARG A 101 -7.22 8.93 -12.98
C ARG A 101 -6.07 9.40 -12.10
N LYS A 102 -5.50 10.55 -12.44
CA LYS A 102 -4.43 11.23 -11.66
C LYS A 102 -4.84 11.58 -10.23
N ASN A 103 -6.13 11.88 -10.02
CA ASN A 103 -6.65 12.29 -8.73
C ASN A 103 -7.80 11.36 -8.32
N VAL A 104 -7.80 10.97 -7.05
CA VAL A 104 -8.92 10.29 -6.38
C VAL A 104 -9.68 11.34 -5.57
N THR A 105 -11.01 11.29 -5.62
CA THR A 105 -11.87 12.23 -4.89
C THR A 105 -11.87 11.94 -3.39
N ALA A 106 -12.27 12.92 -2.58
CA ALA A 106 -12.40 12.72 -1.14
C ALA A 106 -13.41 11.63 -0.75
N ALA A 107 -14.49 11.48 -1.53
CA ALA A 107 -15.50 10.44 -1.29
C ALA A 107 -14.94 9.04 -1.53
N GLU A 108 -14.20 8.84 -2.62
CA GLU A 108 -13.57 7.56 -2.96
C GLU A 108 -12.44 7.21 -1.98
N LEU A 109 -11.66 8.21 -1.52
CA LEU A 109 -10.68 8.00 -0.46
C LEU A 109 -11.34 7.61 0.87
N LYS A 110 -12.50 8.20 1.20
CA LYS A 110 -13.23 7.85 2.42
C LYS A 110 -13.83 6.45 2.35
N GLU A 111 -14.32 6.05 1.18
CA GLU A 111 -14.77 4.69 0.93
C GLU A 111 -13.61 3.70 1.15
N PHE A 112 -12.44 3.97 0.59
CA PHE A 112 -11.24 3.15 0.79
C PHE A 112 -10.79 3.08 2.25
N GLU A 113 -10.82 4.20 2.97
CA GLU A 113 -10.55 4.23 4.42
C GLU A 113 -11.55 3.36 5.19
N THR A 114 -12.83 3.43 4.84
CA THR A 114 -13.88 2.59 5.45
C THR A 114 -13.63 1.10 5.20
N GLN A 115 -13.16 0.72 4.01
CA GLN A 115 -12.78 -0.66 3.72
C GLN A 115 -11.62 -1.15 4.59
N ALA A 116 -10.59 -0.30 4.81
CA ALA A 116 -9.50 -0.60 5.73
C ALA A 116 -9.99 -0.74 7.19
N GLU A 117 -10.88 0.15 7.64
CA GLU A 117 -11.50 0.08 8.96
C GLU A 117 -12.29 -1.21 9.17
N CYS A 118 -13.06 -1.66 8.16
CA CYS A 118 -13.80 -2.93 8.21
C CYS A 118 -12.88 -4.15 8.36
N LEU A 119 -11.64 -4.07 7.87
CA LEU A 119 -10.62 -5.10 8.04
C LEU A 119 -9.86 -4.97 9.37
N ALA A 120 -10.18 -3.94 10.17
CA ALA A 120 -9.41 -3.52 11.35
C ALA A 120 -7.93 -3.20 11.02
N TRP A 121 -7.67 -2.67 9.83
CA TRP A 121 -6.35 -2.29 9.36
C TRP A 121 -6.07 -0.80 9.60
N TYR A 122 -4.80 -0.41 9.55
CA TYR A 122 -4.39 0.97 9.79
C TYR A 122 -4.94 1.92 8.72
N LYS A 123 -5.14 3.19 9.09
CA LYS A 123 -5.61 4.21 8.14
C LYS A 123 -4.71 4.25 6.88
N PRO A 124 -5.30 4.41 5.69
CA PRO A 124 -4.51 4.45 4.48
C PRO A 124 -3.48 5.58 4.45
N LEU A 125 -2.28 5.27 3.99
CA LEU A 125 -1.25 6.23 3.65
C LEU A 125 -1.24 6.46 2.14
N ILE A 126 -1.08 7.74 1.76
CA ILE A 126 -0.91 8.17 0.38
C ILE A 126 0.57 8.02 0.01
N LEU A 127 0.82 7.29 -1.08
CA LEU A 127 2.14 7.13 -1.68
C LEU A 127 2.50 8.36 -2.52
N ASN A 128 3.74 8.44 -2.99
CA ASN A 128 4.16 9.54 -3.85
C ASN A 128 3.38 9.54 -5.18
N THR A 129 2.78 10.68 -5.53
CA THR A 129 2.01 10.88 -6.76
C THR A 129 2.85 11.36 -7.95
N GLU A 130 4.17 11.45 -7.78
CA GLU A 130 5.09 11.80 -8.85
C GLU A 130 5.45 10.58 -9.72
N HIS A 131 4.70 10.40 -10.80
CA HIS A 131 4.79 9.24 -11.70
C HIS A 131 5.82 9.40 -12.84
N GLY A 132 6.93 10.09 -12.60
CA GLY A 132 8.00 10.28 -13.59
C GLY A 132 8.92 9.06 -13.66
N TYR A 133 8.53 8.03 -14.42
CA TYR A 133 9.29 6.77 -14.58
C TYR A 133 10.29 6.78 -15.74
N GLU A 134 10.30 7.85 -16.55
CA GLU A 134 11.25 8.03 -17.64
C GLU A 134 12.51 8.73 -17.12
N ASN A 135 13.69 8.31 -17.58
CA ASN A 135 15.01 8.83 -17.17
C ASN A 135 15.40 8.58 -15.69
N CYS A 136 14.98 7.46 -15.11
CA CYS A 136 15.51 7.02 -13.81
C CYS A 136 16.73 6.11 -13.98
N SER A 137 17.61 6.09 -12.97
CA SER A 137 18.60 5.03 -12.80
C SER A 137 17.90 3.70 -12.48
N THR A 138 18.44 2.58 -12.94
CA THR A 138 17.95 1.25 -12.54
C THR A 138 18.70 0.75 -11.30
N VAL A 139 18.10 -0.13 -10.51
CA VAL A 139 18.72 -0.68 -9.28
C VAL A 139 20.03 -1.44 -9.57
N ASP A 140 20.17 -1.99 -10.79
CA ASP A 140 21.37 -2.69 -11.28
C ASP A 140 22.40 -1.76 -11.94
N ASP A 141 22.16 -0.45 -11.92
CA ASP A 141 23.12 0.53 -12.42
C ASP A 141 24.18 0.76 -11.33
N ASP A 142 25.44 0.38 -11.61
CA ASP A 142 26.63 0.53 -10.73
C ASP A 142 26.89 1.98 -10.25
N THR A 143 26.04 2.93 -10.66
CA THR A 143 26.11 4.37 -10.39
C THR A 143 25.30 4.81 -9.15
N ALA A 144 24.49 3.94 -8.55
CA ALA A 144 23.76 4.27 -7.33
C ALA A 144 24.71 4.39 -6.13
N ASP A 145 25.13 5.61 -5.77
CA ASP A 145 25.91 5.87 -4.56
C ASP A 145 25.08 5.49 -3.31
N PRO A 146 25.45 4.40 -2.59
CA PRO A 146 24.70 3.94 -1.42
C PRO A 146 24.66 5.00 -0.31
N THR A 147 25.66 5.87 -0.27
CA THR A 147 25.79 6.95 0.72
C THR A 147 24.74 8.02 0.48
N ALA A 148 24.60 8.48 -0.77
CA ALA A 148 23.58 9.46 -1.15
C ALA A 148 22.17 8.93 -0.89
N MET A 149 21.92 7.64 -1.14
CA MET A 149 20.64 7.00 -0.81
C MET A 149 20.38 7.01 0.70
N MET A 150 21.37 6.66 1.52
CA MET A 150 21.24 6.65 2.97
C MET A 150 21.05 8.05 3.56
N ASP A 151 21.70 9.08 3.01
CA ASP A 151 21.50 10.47 3.44
C ASP A 151 20.07 10.95 3.14
N LEU A 152 19.54 10.61 1.96
CA LEU A 152 18.14 10.90 1.61
C LEU A 152 17.14 10.19 2.56
N ILE A 153 17.41 8.94 2.90
CA ILE A 153 16.63 8.14 3.85
C ILE A 153 16.65 8.81 5.24
N HIS A 154 17.82 9.25 5.73
CA HIS A 154 17.94 9.94 7.01
C HIS A 154 17.21 11.28 7.01
N GLN A 155 17.40 12.08 5.97
CA GLN A 155 16.75 13.39 5.83
C GLN A 155 15.22 13.24 5.82
N ARG A 156 14.69 12.25 5.11
CA ARG A 156 13.25 11.99 5.10
C ARG A 156 12.75 11.48 6.44
N LEU A 157 13.46 10.54 7.07
CA LEU A 157 13.07 10.08 8.39
C LEU A 157 12.98 11.26 9.38
N ALA A 158 13.95 12.17 9.36
CA ALA A 158 13.93 13.36 10.21
C ALA A 158 12.72 14.28 9.96
N ASN A 159 12.15 14.27 8.75
CA ASN A 159 10.99 15.10 8.38
C ASN A 159 9.65 14.36 8.57
N THR A 160 9.63 13.03 8.50
CA THR A 160 8.40 12.21 8.50
C THR A 160 8.29 11.30 9.72
N TYR A 161 9.20 11.41 10.69
CA TYR A 161 9.26 10.64 11.95
C TYR A 161 7.95 10.64 12.76
N ALA A 162 7.13 11.68 12.61
CA ALA A 162 5.84 11.78 13.27
C ALA A 162 4.87 10.65 12.86
N VAL A 163 4.95 10.12 11.64
CA VAL A 163 4.07 9.04 11.17
C VAL A 163 4.30 7.73 11.93
N PRO A 164 5.52 7.15 11.95
CA PRO A 164 5.77 5.93 12.73
C PRO A 164 5.65 6.16 14.24
N LEU A 165 6.02 7.35 14.76
CA LEU A 165 5.85 7.66 16.18
C LEU A 165 4.38 7.74 16.59
N ASN A 166 3.52 8.37 15.77
CA ASN A 166 2.08 8.42 16.05
C ASN A 166 1.43 7.04 15.96
N CYS A 167 1.86 6.20 15.00
CA CYS A 167 1.45 4.80 14.95
C CYS A 167 1.78 4.05 16.25
N MET A 168 3.01 4.21 16.76
CA MET A 168 3.38 3.62 18.05
C MET A 168 2.60 4.23 19.20
N SER A 169 2.47 5.55 19.27
CA SER A 169 1.78 6.24 20.36
C SER A 169 0.29 5.91 20.40
N GLU A 170 -0.39 5.86 19.25
CA GLU A 170 -1.80 5.42 19.15
C GLU A 170 -1.95 4.01 19.72
N LYS A 171 -1.07 3.06 19.36
CA LYS A 171 -1.13 1.69 19.87
C LYS A 171 -0.83 1.58 21.37
N PHE A 172 0.14 2.34 21.88
CA PHE A 172 0.52 2.33 23.30
C PHE A 172 -0.46 3.11 24.19
N LEU A 173 -1.05 4.19 23.69
CA LEU A 173 -1.99 5.04 24.43
C LEU A 173 -3.45 4.57 24.30
N TYR A 174 -3.77 3.71 23.32
CA TYR A 174 -5.10 3.14 23.15
C TYR A 174 -5.59 2.41 24.40
N TYR A 175 -4.80 1.45 24.92
CA TYR A 175 -5.21 0.68 26.09
C TYR A 175 -5.41 1.51 27.37
N PRO A 176 -4.48 2.43 27.74
CA PRO A 176 -4.71 3.38 28.82
C PRO A 176 -5.96 4.23 28.61
N ARG A 177 -6.18 4.76 27.40
CA ARG A 177 -7.31 5.63 27.10
C ARG A 177 -8.65 4.90 27.22
N VAL A 178 -8.77 3.71 26.64
CA VAL A 178 -9.97 2.87 26.75
C VAL A 178 -10.21 2.46 28.20
N GLY A 179 -9.16 2.15 28.95
CA GLY A 179 -9.26 1.90 30.39
C GLY A 179 -9.80 3.11 31.16
N PHE A 180 -9.30 4.31 30.88
CA PHE A 180 -9.78 5.55 31.50
C PHE A 180 -11.23 5.88 31.11
N GLU A 181 -11.60 5.74 29.84
CA GLU A 181 -12.96 5.97 29.35
C GLU A 181 -13.95 4.97 29.99
N TRP A 182 -13.57 3.69 30.11
CA TRP A 182 -14.36 2.68 30.82
C TRP A 182 -14.52 3.00 32.31
N VAL A 183 -13.43 3.44 32.99
CA VAL A 183 -13.50 3.85 34.40
C VAL A 183 -14.41 5.07 34.56
N GLN A 184 -14.31 6.08 33.69
CA GLN A 184 -15.19 7.25 33.72
C GLN A 184 -16.64 6.87 33.51
N GLN A 185 -16.94 5.99 32.55
CA GLN A 185 -18.29 5.51 32.30
C GLN A 185 -18.86 4.70 33.47
N LYS A 186 -18.04 3.87 34.11
CA LYS A 186 -18.42 3.16 35.33
C LYS A 186 -18.67 4.11 36.50
N TRP A 187 -17.79 5.10 36.69
CA TRP A 187 -17.95 6.11 37.71
C TRP A 187 -19.23 6.92 37.52
N SER A 188 -19.49 7.43 36.31
CA SER A 188 -20.72 8.18 36.02
C SER A 188 -22.01 7.35 36.11
N SER A 189 -21.92 6.02 36.06
CA SER A 189 -23.07 5.12 36.27
C SER A 189 -23.34 4.77 37.73
N LEU A 190 -22.38 5.05 38.62
CA LEU A 190 -22.44 4.75 40.06
C LEU A 190 -22.85 5.97 40.91
N TRP A 191 -22.94 7.16 40.30
CA TRP A 191 -23.37 8.42 40.88
C TRP A 191 -24.54 8.99 40.08
#